data_AF-A0ABD0QS64-F1
#
_entry.id   AF-A0ABD0QS64-F1
#
_cell.length_a   1.000
_cell.length_b   1.000
_cell.length_c   1.000
_cell.angle_alpha   90.00
_cell.angle_beta   90.00
_cell.angle_gamma   90.00
#
_symmetry.space_group_name_H-M   'P 1'
#
loop_
_entity.id
_entity.type
_entity.pdbx_description
1 polymer ?
#
loop_
_entity_poly.entity_id
_entity_poly.type
_entity_poly.pdbx_seq_one_letter_code
_entity_poly.pdbx_strand_id
1 'polypeptide(L)'
;EDDPNLAFFCPVRVPRIYLERSQHFRRSGQLFVCYGGQQKGKAVSKQRISHWLVDAIRIAYQARGLPCPLGVRTHSTKDIAALAALANGPRYIYRHLQSC
;
A
#
# COMPACT_ATOMS: atom_id res chain seq x y z
N GLU A 1 -19.71 1.16 -14.97
CA GLU A 1 -18.80 0.01 -15.06
C GLU A 1 -17.65 0.12 -14.05
N ASP A 2 -17.90 -0.21 -12.78
CA ASP A 2 -16.85 -0.29 -11.76
C ASP A 2 -16.05 -1.59 -11.99
N ASP A 3 -14.83 -1.48 -12.53
CA ASP A 3 -13.90 -2.60 -12.58
C ASP A 3 -13.58 -3.04 -11.13
N PRO A 4 -13.86 -4.30 -10.74
CA PRO A 4 -13.60 -4.78 -9.39
C PRO A 4 -12.10 -4.70 -9.01
N ASN A 5 -11.18 -4.67 -9.98
CA ASN A 5 -9.77 -4.42 -9.72
C ASN A 5 -9.46 -2.97 -9.35
N LEU A 6 -10.24 -1.98 -9.83
CA LEU A 6 -10.05 -0.57 -9.47
C LEU A 6 -10.31 -0.32 -7.97
N ALA A 7 -11.19 -1.11 -7.35
CA ALA A 7 -11.43 -1.04 -5.91
C ALA A 7 -10.16 -1.33 -5.08
N PHE A 8 -9.21 -2.12 -5.61
CA PHE A 8 -7.92 -2.41 -4.97
C PHE A 8 -6.87 -1.31 -5.11
N PHE A 9 -7.11 -0.32 -5.97
CA PHE A 9 -6.24 0.85 -6.11
C PHE A 9 -6.85 2.12 -5.50
N CYS A 10 -8.09 2.02 -5.03
CA CYS A 10 -8.81 3.14 -4.48
C CYS A 10 -8.33 3.48 -3.05
N PRO A 11 -7.74 4.67 -2.81
CA PRO A 11 -7.17 5.03 -1.52
C PRO A 11 -8.20 5.12 -0.38
N VAL A 12 -9.50 5.20 -0.69
CA VAL A 12 -10.60 5.20 0.29
C VAL A 12 -11.17 3.78 0.51
N ARG A 13 -11.45 3.04 -0.58
CA ARG A 13 -12.06 1.70 -0.48
C ARG A 13 -11.09 0.67 0.09
N VAL A 14 -9.79 0.75 -0.25
CA VAL A 14 -8.79 -0.24 0.21
C VAL A 14 -8.63 -0.25 1.73
N PRO A 15 -8.42 0.89 2.42
CA PRO A 15 -8.36 0.90 3.88
C PRO A 15 -9.66 0.41 4.53
N ARG A 16 -10.83 0.73 3.95
CA ARG A 16 -12.13 0.29 4.46
C ARG A 16 -12.25 -1.23 4.45
N ILE A 17 -11.95 -1.86 3.31
CA ILE A 17 -11.95 -3.32 3.16
C ILE A 17 -10.94 -3.98 4.11
N TYR A 18 -9.76 -3.38 4.30
CA TYR A 18 -8.77 -3.89 5.25
C TYR A 18 -9.28 -3.82 6.70
N LEU A 19 -9.92 -2.72 7.09
CA LEU A 19 -10.51 -2.55 8.41
C LEU A 19 -11.62 -3.58 8.66
N GLU A 20 -12.55 -3.75 7.72
CA GLU A 20 -13.62 -4.76 7.77
C GLU A 20 -13.03 -6.18 7.98
N ARG A 21 -12.03 -6.56 7.19
CA ARG A 21 -11.39 -7.89 7.28
C ARG A 21 -10.59 -8.09 8.56
N SER A 22 -10.00 -7.02 9.11
CA SER A 22 -9.17 -7.10 10.32
C SER A 22 -9.93 -6.88 11.63
N GLN A 23 -11.20 -6.45 11.56
CA GLN A 23 -11.99 -6.01 12.70
C GLN A 23 -12.05 -7.04 13.84
N HIS A 24 -12.30 -8.31 13.50
CA HIS A 24 -12.56 -9.37 14.47
C HIS A 24 -11.38 -9.75 15.37
N PHE A 25 -10.15 -9.37 15.01
CA PHE A 25 -8.95 -9.68 15.81
C PHE A 25 -8.14 -8.45 16.19
N ARG A 26 -8.61 -7.25 15.85
CA ARG A 26 -7.89 -6.01 16.09
C ARG A 26 -7.81 -5.70 17.59
N ARG A 27 -6.61 -5.37 18.05
CA ARG A 27 -6.29 -4.96 19.43
C ARG A 27 -5.60 -3.59 19.48
N SER A 28 -5.54 -2.89 18.35
CA SER A 28 -4.89 -1.59 18.19
C SER A 28 -5.69 -0.67 17.26
N GLY A 29 -5.68 0.63 17.56
CA GLY A 29 -6.29 1.67 16.72
C GLY A 29 -5.46 2.04 15.48
N GLN A 30 -4.24 1.52 15.31
CA GLN A 30 -3.43 1.80 14.12
C GLN A 30 -3.95 1.08 12.88
N LEU A 31 -3.93 1.71 11.70
CA LEU A 31 -4.49 1.12 10.47
C LEU A 31 -4.02 -0.32 10.21
N PHE A 32 -2.71 -0.59 10.29
CA PHE A 32 -2.16 -1.94 10.04
C PHE A 32 -1.96 -2.72 11.34
N VAL A 33 -2.45 -3.97 11.35
CA VAL A 33 -2.29 -4.91 12.47
C VAL A 33 -1.62 -6.21 12.02
N CYS A 34 -0.85 -6.82 12.92
CA CYS A 34 -0.28 -8.14 12.74
C CYS A 34 -1.41 -9.18 12.61
N TYR A 35 -1.31 -10.10 11.66
CA TYR A 35 -2.37 -11.08 11.36
C TYR A 35 -2.07 -12.51 11.84
N GLY A 36 -0.85 -12.78 12.31
CA GLY A 36 -0.41 -14.13 12.70
C GLY A 36 0.38 -14.16 14.02
N GLY A 37 0.50 -15.37 14.57
CA GLY A 37 1.26 -15.65 15.80
C GLY A 37 0.76 -14.91 17.04
N GLN A 38 1.64 -14.82 18.05
CA GLN A 38 1.36 -14.19 19.35
C GLN A 38 1.10 -12.67 19.26
N GLN A 39 1.45 -12.04 18.14
CA GLN A 39 1.27 -10.61 17.93
C GLN A 39 -0.03 -10.29 17.19
N LYS A 40 -0.86 -11.28 16.85
CA LYS A 40 -2.11 -11.08 16.11
C LYS A 40 -2.97 -10.00 16.79
N GLY A 41 -3.39 -9.02 15.99
CA GLY A 41 -4.21 -7.89 16.42
C GLY A 41 -3.45 -6.65 16.89
N LYS A 42 -2.16 -6.76 17.21
CA LYS A 42 -1.34 -5.62 17.63
C LYS A 42 -0.88 -4.80 16.44
N ALA A 43 -0.49 -3.55 16.70
CA ALA A 43 0.06 -2.66 15.68
C ALA A 43 1.29 -3.28 14.98
N VAL A 44 1.37 -3.08 13.66
CA VAL A 44 2.57 -3.44 12.89
C VAL A 44 3.66 -2.37 13.12
N SER A 45 4.91 -2.78 13.33
CA SER A 45 6.01 -1.84 13.49
C SER A 45 6.32 -1.09 12.17
N LYS A 46 6.82 0.14 12.27
CA LYS A 46 7.24 0.94 11.10
C LYS A 46 8.26 0.21 10.22
N GLN A 47 9.17 -0.55 10.85
CA GLN A 47 10.16 -1.37 10.16
C GLN A 47 9.49 -2.50 9.36
N ARG A 48 8.49 -3.17 9.93
CA ARG A 48 7.79 -4.26 9.23
C ARG A 48 6.95 -3.73 8.06
N ILE A 49 6.26 -2.60 8.22
CA ILE A 49 5.59 -1.90 7.13
C ILE A 49 6.61 -1.56 6.03
N SER A 50 7.81 -1.13 6.43
CA SER A 50 8.86 -0.80 5.47
C SER A 50 9.30 -2.00 4.64
N HIS A 51 9.49 -3.16 5.26
CA HIS A 51 9.81 -4.39 4.54
C HIS A 51 8.68 -4.83 3.61
N TRP A 52 7.42 -4.74 4.04
CA TRP A 52 6.27 -5.06 3.19
C TRP A 52 6.23 -4.22 1.92
N LEU A 53 6.57 -2.93 2.00
CA LEU A 53 6.59 -2.08 0.83
C LEU A 53 7.71 -2.46 -0.16
N VAL A 54 8.90 -2.78 0.37
CA VAL A 54 10.02 -3.27 -0.46
C VAL A 54 9.67 -4.60 -1.13
N ASP A 55 9.05 -5.53 -0.39
CA ASP A 55 8.62 -6.82 -0.93
C ASP A 55 7.54 -6.66 -2.00
N ALA A 56 6.55 -5.77 -1.78
CA ALA A 56 5.51 -5.48 -2.77
C ALA A 56 6.10 -4.92 -4.08
N ILE A 57 7.09 -4.02 -3.99
CA ILE A 57 7.82 -3.51 -5.16
C ILE A 57 8.53 -4.66 -5.86
N ARG A 58 9.28 -5.49 -5.11
CA ARG A 58 9.98 -6.64 -5.68
C ARG A 58 9.02 -7.58 -6.44
N ILE A 59 7.88 -7.91 -5.84
CA ILE A 59 6.85 -8.75 -6.45
C ILE A 59 6.30 -8.10 -7.72
N ALA A 60 6.05 -6.80 -7.72
CA ALA A 60 5.55 -6.09 -8.90
C ALA A 60 6.55 -6.12 -10.07
N TYR A 61 7.84 -5.94 -9.81
CA TYR A 61 8.88 -6.06 -10.84
C TYR A 61 9.01 -7.49 -11.36
N GLN A 62 9.02 -8.48 -10.45
CA GLN A 62 9.05 -9.90 -10.81
C GLN A 62 7.85 -10.31 -11.67
N ALA A 63 6.64 -9.86 -11.33
CA ALA A 63 5.43 -10.13 -12.09
C ALA A 63 5.47 -9.55 -13.52
N ARG A 64 6.30 -8.52 -13.76
CA ARG A 64 6.54 -7.92 -15.08
C ARG A 64 7.79 -8.47 -15.79
N GLY A 65 8.46 -9.47 -15.21
CA GLY A 65 9.72 -10.01 -15.74
C GLY A 65 10.89 -9.02 -15.73
N LEU A 66 10.80 -7.96 -14.92
CA LEU A 66 11.82 -6.92 -14.83
C LEU A 66 12.75 -7.16 -13.64
N PRO A 67 14.05 -6.80 -13.74
CA PRO A 67 14.95 -6.84 -12.61
C PRO A 67 14.53 -5.81 -11.56
N CYS A 68 14.42 -6.23 -10.30
CA CYS A 68 14.16 -5.30 -9.20
C CYS A 68 15.38 -4.38 -9.00
N PRO A 69 15.20 -3.05 -8.90
CA PRO A 69 16.31 -2.14 -8.65
C PRO A 69 17.04 -2.47 -7.33
N LEU A 70 18.37 -2.31 -7.34
CA LEU A 70 19.20 -2.50 -6.15
C LEU A 70 18.95 -1.37 -5.15
N GLY A 71 18.79 -1.71 -3.87
CA GLY A 71 18.68 -0.73 -2.79
C GLY A 71 17.32 -0.04 -2.65
N VAL A 72 16.22 -0.64 -3.16
CA VAL A 72 14.86 -0.15 -2.92
C VAL A 72 14.63 0.00 -1.41
N ARG A 73 14.39 1.24 -1.00
CA ARG A 73 14.01 1.61 0.36
C ARG A 73 12.64 2.27 0.31
N THR A 74 11.95 2.31 1.43
CA THR A 74 10.60 2.91 1.49
C THR A 74 10.55 4.40 1.20
N HIS A 75 11.66 5.12 1.42
CA HIS A 75 11.78 6.50 0.95
C HIS A 75 11.81 6.57 -0.58
N SER A 76 12.39 5.59 -1.27
CA SER A 76 12.40 5.54 -2.75
C SER A 76 10.97 5.49 -3.31
N THR A 77 10.01 4.89 -2.60
CA THR A 77 8.59 4.95 -2.99
C THR A 77 8.02 6.35 -2.89
N LYS A 78 8.39 7.12 -1.85
CA LYS A 78 8.00 8.53 -1.72
C LYS A 78 8.64 9.39 -2.81
N ASP A 79 9.91 9.16 -3.11
CA ASP A 79 10.64 9.90 -4.13
C ASP A 79 10.05 9.62 -5.52
N ILE A 80 9.69 8.36 -5.82
CA ILE A 80 8.99 7.99 -7.06
C ILE A 80 7.59 8.60 -7.11
N ALA A 81 6.83 8.59 -6.00
CA ALA A 81 5.52 9.22 -5.96
C ALA A 81 5.60 10.74 -6.16
N ALA A 82 6.61 11.39 -5.56
CA ALA A 82 6.88 12.81 -5.75
C ALA A 82 7.32 13.13 -7.18
N LEU A 83 8.20 12.31 -7.76
CA LEU A 83 8.63 12.44 -9.15
C LEU A 83 7.45 12.25 -10.12
N ALA A 84 6.60 11.25 -9.88
CA ALA A 84 5.39 11.02 -10.66
C ALA A 84 4.40 12.19 -10.52
N ALA A 85 4.25 12.77 -9.32
CA ALA A 85 3.42 13.94 -9.10
C ALA A 85 3.97 15.19 -9.81
N LEU A 86 5.30 15.35 -9.86
CA LEU A 86 5.96 16.42 -10.58
C LEU A 86 5.80 16.26 -12.10
N ALA A 87 6.00 15.04 -12.60
CA ALA A 87 5.93 14.73 -14.03
C ALA A 87 4.49 14.80 -14.59
N ASN A 88 3.49 14.37 -13.82
CA ASN A 88 2.09 14.30 -14.25
C ASN A 88 1.22 15.45 -13.71
N GLY A 89 1.79 16.31 -12.86
CA GLY A 89 1.09 17.39 -12.15
C GLY A 89 0.18 16.89 -11.01
N PRO A 90 -0.19 17.77 -10.07
CA PRO A 90 -1.01 17.43 -8.90
C PRO A 90 -2.41 16.91 -9.28
N ARG A 91 -2.93 17.25 -10.47
CA ARG A 91 -4.25 16.82 -10.95
C ARG A 91 -4.39 15.30 -11.17
N TYR A 92 -3.30 14.57 -11.37
CA TYR A 92 -3.35 13.12 -11.57
C TYR A 92 -3.77 12.37 -10.29
N ILE A 93 -3.31 12.85 -9.14
CA ILE A 93 -3.63 12.27 -7.82
C ILE A 93 -5.10 12.55 -7.46
N TYR A 94 -5.57 13.79 -7.69
CA TYR A 94 -6.95 14.19 -7.39
C TYR A 94 -8.00 13.52 -8.29
N ARG A 95 -7.71 13.30 -9.59
CA ARG A 95 -8.65 12.66 -10.50
C ARG A 95 -8.91 11.19 -10.14
N HIS A 96 -7.91 10.46 -9.63
CA HIS A 96 -8.10 9.09 -9.11
C HIS A 96 -8.75 9.04 -7.72
N LEU A 97 -8.64 10.11 -6.93
CA LEU A 97 -9.34 10.24 -5.64
C LEU A 97 -10.83 10.57 -5.80
N GLN A 98 -11.23 11.31 -6.85
CA GLN A 98 -12.62 11.70 -7.11
C GLN A 98 -13.42 10.67 -7.93
N SER A 99 -12.75 9.75 -8.62
CA SER A 99 -13.39 8.60 -9.31
C SER A 99 -13.56 7.37 -8.39
N CYS A 100 -13.20 7.54 -7.12
CA CYS A 100 -13.58 6.72 -5.99
C CYS A 100 -14.70 7.41 -5.22
#